data_AF-A0A3M9LBR5-F1
#
_entry.id   AF-A0A3M9LBR5-F1
#
_cell.length_a   1.000
_cell.length_b   1.000
_cell.length_c   1.000
_cell.angle_alpha   90.00
_cell.angle_beta   90.00
_cell.angle_gamma   90.00
#
_symmetry.space_group_name_H-M   'P 1'
#
loop_
_entity.id
_entity.type
_entity.pdbx_description
1 polymer ?
#
loop_
_entity_poly.entity_id
_entity_poly.type
_entity_poly.pdbx_seq_one_letter_code
_entity_poly.pdbx_strand_id
1 'polypeptide(L)'
;MSKTSLKDLVEKELPAELIEYVPNRFDVVGDIAIVSIPPALRNYSEMIATKIVSMRSSIQTVLNKVSRVKGDHRVSDFEILLGDSTVTTHGEFKHRYRLDL
;
A
#
# COMPACT_ATOMS: atom_id res chain seq x y z
N MET A 1 -17.70 15.40 -0.04
CA MET A 1 -17.22 14.42 0.96
C MET A 1 -15.79 14.76 1.30
N SER A 2 -15.47 15.03 2.57
CA SER A 2 -14.07 15.21 2.98
C SER A 2 -13.30 13.93 2.64
N LYS A 3 -12.24 14.03 1.86
CA LYS A 3 -11.43 12.88 1.48
C LYS A 3 -10.51 12.56 2.64
N THR A 4 -10.92 11.66 3.53
CA THR A 4 -10.09 11.20 4.66
C THR A 4 -8.77 10.65 4.12
N SER A 5 -7.66 11.22 4.57
CA SER A 5 -6.32 10.78 4.20
C SER A 5 -5.85 9.61 5.07
N LEU A 6 -4.82 8.89 4.63
CA LEU A 6 -4.22 7.84 5.45
C LEU A 6 -3.71 8.41 6.79
N LYS A 7 -3.14 9.62 6.77
CA LYS A 7 -2.67 10.33 7.98
C LYS A 7 -3.79 10.53 9.00
N ASP A 8 -4.95 11.00 8.56
CA ASP A 8 -6.11 11.21 9.44
C ASP A 8 -6.59 9.89 10.10
N LEU A 9 -6.37 8.74 9.43
CA LEU A 9 -6.77 7.43 9.96
C LEU A 9 -5.78 6.84 10.96
N VAL A 10 -4.52 7.28 10.94
CA VAL A 10 -3.46 6.73 11.78
C VAL A 10 -2.99 7.69 12.87
N GLU A 11 -3.35 8.98 12.80
CA GLU A 11 -2.87 10.03 13.71
C GLU A 11 -3.13 9.75 15.20
N LYS A 12 -4.20 9.02 15.51
CA LYS A 12 -4.59 8.68 16.90
C LYS A 12 -3.89 7.43 17.43
N GLU A 13 -3.31 6.63 16.55
CA GLU A 13 -2.67 5.34 16.84
C GLU A 13 -1.15 5.40 16.69
N LEU A 14 -0.62 6.54 16.24
CA LEU A 14 0.81 6.80 16.06
C LEU A 14 1.30 7.90 17.02
N PRO A 15 2.52 7.78 17.56
CA PRO A 15 3.23 8.89 18.18
C PRO A 15 3.31 10.09 17.22
N ALA A 16 3.14 11.31 17.75
CA ALA A 16 3.10 12.55 16.96
C ALA A 16 4.33 12.74 16.06
N GLU A 17 5.51 12.36 16.57
CA GLU A 17 6.78 12.39 15.84
C GLU A 17 6.84 11.43 14.64
N LEU A 18 6.01 10.38 14.62
CA LEU A 18 5.98 9.42 13.53
C LEU A 18 5.00 9.79 12.41
N ILE A 19 4.08 10.72 12.65
CA ILE A 19 3.03 11.11 11.70
C ILE A 19 3.62 11.69 10.41
N GLU A 20 4.74 12.43 10.50
CA GLU A 20 5.38 13.03 9.33
C GLU A 20 5.88 11.99 8.32
N TYR A 21 6.26 10.80 8.79
CA TYR A 21 6.76 9.69 7.97
C TYR A 21 5.65 8.89 7.28
N VAL A 22 4.38 9.11 7.65
CA VAL A 22 3.25 8.38 7.06
C VAL A 22 3.16 8.72 5.57
N PRO A 23 3.14 7.73 4.68
CA PRO A 23 3.04 7.96 3.24
C PRO A 23 1.77 8.74 2.89
N ASN A 24 1.93 9.83 2.13
CA ASN A 24 0.79 10.65 1.70
C ASN A 24 -0.06 9.97 0.62
N ARG A 25 0.52 8.98 -0.10
CA ARG A 25 -0.14 8.25 -1.19
C ARG A 25 0.34 6.80 -1.20
N PHE A 26 -0.48 5.97 -1.82
CA PHE A 26 -0.19 4.60 -2.20
C PHE A 26 -0.80 4.36 -3.58
N ASP A 27 -0.23 3.43 -4.33
CA ASP A 27 -0.75 3.03 -5.64
C ASP A 27 -1.74 1.87 -5.47
N VAL A 28 -2.65 1.70 -6.43
CA VAL A 28 -3.60 0.58 -6.42
C VAL A 28 -3.62 -0.09 -7.79
N VAL A 29 -3.33 -1.38 -7.81
CA VAL A 29 -3.36 -2.23 -9.00
C VAL A 29 -4.37 -3.34 -8.75
N GLY A 30 -5.53 -3.22 -9.38
CA GLY A 30 -6.65 -4.14 -9.18
C GLY A 30 -7.18 -4.07 -7.74
N ASP A 31 -7.04 -5.19 -7.02
CA ASP A 31 -7.36 -5.37 -5.60
C ASP A 31 -6.12 -5.29 -4.68
N ILE A 32 -4.96 -4.88 -5.21
CA ILE A 32 -3.71 -4.76 -4.45
C ILE A 32 -3.34 -3.28 -4.27
N ALA A 33 -3.06 -2.87 -3.03
CA ALA A 33 -2.46 -1.57 -2.74
C ALA A 33 -0.95 -1.70 -2.53
N ILE A 34 -0.18 -0.75 -3.05
CA ILE A 34 1.28 -0.71 -2.93
C ILE A 34 1.67 0.57 -2.20
N VAL A 35 2.32 0.41 -1.05
CA VAL A 35 2.78 1.52 -0.21
C VAL A 35 4.28 1.37 0.07
N SER A 36 4.98 2.46 0.36
CA SER A 36 6.37 2.41 0.82
C SER A 36 6.42 2.83 2.29
N ILE A 37 6.48 1.85 3.19
CA ILE A 37 6.58 2.09 4.64
C ILE A 37 8.06 2.34 5.00
N PRO A 38 8.43 3.53 5.48
CA PRO A 38 9.79 3.81 5.90
C PRO A 38 10.15 2.99 7.16
N PRO A 39 11.45 2.72 7.41
CA PRO A 39 11.88 1.94 8.58
C PRO A 39 11.35 2.46 9.92
N ALA A 40 11.18 3.78 10.07
CA ALA A 40 10.62 4.42 11.26
C ALA A 40 9.18 3.95 11.60
N LEU A 41 8.44 3.47 10.59
CA LEU A 41 7.06 3.01 10.73
C LEU A 41 6.93 1.48 10.69
N ARG A 42 8.04 0.73 10.72
CA ARG A 42 8.05 -0.73 10.57
C ARG A 42 7.13 -1.44 11.58
N ASN A 43 7.16 -1.01 12.84
CA ASN A 43 6.34 -1.58 13.92
C ASN A 43 4.84 -1.27 13.80
N TYR A 44 4.47 -0.36 12.90
CA TYR A 44 3.08 0.06 12.65
C TYR A 44 2.58 -0.40 11.27
N SER A 45 3.39 -1.17 10.53
CA SER A 45 3.13 -1.53 9.13
C SER A 45 1.80 -2.29 8.95
N GLU A 46 1.50 -3.28 9.79
CA GLU A 46 0.23 -4.03 9.77
C GLU A 46 -0.99 -3.14 10.08
N MET A 47 -0.86 -2.24 11.07
CA MET A 47 -1.91 -1.29 11.41
C MET A 47 -2.18 -0.34 10.24
N ILE A 48 -1.12 0.21 9.63
CA ILE A 48 -1.23 1.07 8.45
C ILE A 48 -1.88 0.32 7.28
N ALA A 49 -1.48 -0.93 7.03
CA ALA A 49 -2.08 -1.77 6.00
C ALA A 49 -3.58 -1.99 6.24
N THR A 50 -3.98 -2.24 7.48
CA THR A 50 -5.39 -2.37 7.88
C THR A 50 -6.17 -1.08 7.60
N LYS A 51 -5.59 0.11 7.89
CA LYS A 51 -6.23 1.38 7.54
C LYS A 51 -6.37 1.56 6.03
N ILE A 52 -5.37 1.19 5.24
CA ILE A 52 -5.43 1.25 3.77
C ILE A 52 -6.60 0.40 3.24
N VAL A 53 -6.78 -0.82 3.72
CA VAL A 53 -7.92 -1.68 3.33
C VAL A 53 -9.25 -1.01 3.71
N SER A 54 -9.34 -0.40 4.89
CA SER A 54 -10.56 0.28 5.34
C SER A 54 -10.95 1.49 4.46
N MET A 55 -9.99 2.11 3.75
CA MET A 55 -10.26 3.23 2.84
C MET A 55 -10.96 2.79 1.56
N ARG A 56 -10.79 1.54 1.13
CA ARG A 56 -11.39 1.03 -0.11
C ARG A 56 -11.62 -0.47 -0.01
N SER A 57 -12.89 -0.86 0.08
CA SER A 57 -13.35 -2.25 0.25
C SER A 57 -12.92 -3.22 -0.84
N SER A 58 -12.49 -2.73 -2.01
CA SER A 58 -11.99 -3.58 -3.08
C SER A 58 -10.55 -4.05 -2.86
N ILE A 59 -9.81 -3.46 -1.92
CA ILE A 59 -8.42 -3.87 -1.63
C ILE A 59 -8.46 -5.13 -0.77
N GLN A 60 -7.71 -6.16 -1.18
CA GLN A 60 -7.56 -7.44 -0.47
C GLN A 60 -6.11 -7.68 -0.01
N THR A 61 -5.13 -7.16 -0.74
CA THR A 61 -3.70 -7.25 -0.40
C THR A 61 -3.08 -5.86 -0.27
N VAL A 62 -2.18 -5.70 0.70
CA VAL A 62 -1.30 -4.52 0.83
C VAL A 62 0.15 -4.96 0.75
N LEU A 63 0.89 -4.43 -0.21
CA LEU A 63 2.31 -4.64 -0.41
C LEU A 63 3.12 -3.45 0.09
N ASN A 64 4.19 -3.73 0.82
CA ASN A 64 5.25 -2.79 1.10
C ASN A 64 6.33 -2.87 0.02
N LYS A 65 6.59 -1.78 -0.68
CA LYS A 65 7.69 -1.67 -1.63
C LYS A 65 9.00 -1.42 -0.88
N VAL A 66 9.85 -2.42 -0.79
CA VAL A 66 11.08 -2.39 0.03
C VAL A 66 12.31 -1.96 -0.76
N SER A 67 12.24 -1.91 -2.09
CA SER A 67 13.36 -1.48 -2.92
C SER A 67 12.96 -0.56 -4.06
N ARG A 68 13.94 0.22 -4.53
CA ARG A 68 13.82 0.95 -5.80
C ARG A 68 13.71 -0.06 -6.95
N VAL A 69 13.13 0.38 -8.05
CA VAL A 69 13.10 -0.38 -9.31
C VAL A 69 14.52 -0.71 -9.76
N LYS A 70 14.80 -1.98 -10.05
CA LYS A 70 16.14 -2.49 -10.41
C LYS A 70 16.07 -3.46 -11.60
N GLY A 71 17.24 -3.71 -12.19
CA GLY A 71 17.45 -4.69 -13.25
C GLY A 71 16.80 -4.33 -14.60
N ASP A 72 17.08 -5.15 -15.61
CA ASP A 72 16.60 -4.93 -16.98
C ASP A 72 15.08 -5.12 -17.09
N HIS A 73 14.52 -5.98 -16.23
CA HIS A 73 13.09 -6.21 -16.12
C HIS A 73 12.36 -5.16 -15.28
N ARG A 74 13.09 -4.20 -14.67
CA ARG A 74 12.52 -3.07 -13.93
C ARG A 74 11.54 -3.50 -12.83
N VAL A 75 11.91 -4.52 -12.05
CA VAL A 75 11.12 -5.07 -10.93
C VAL A 75 11.56 -4.44 -9.61
N SER A 76 10.63 -4.29 -8.66
CA SER A 76 10.92 -3.89 -7.27
C SER A 76 10.66 -5.06 -6.34
N ASP A 77 11.32 -5.08 -5.19
CA ASP A 77 11.05 -6.08 -4.16
C ASP A 77 9.85 -5.64 -3.30
N PHE A 78 8.98 -6.59 -2.96
CA PHE A 78 7.78 -6.37 -2.16
C PHE A 78 7.72 -7.31 -0.95
N GLU A 79 7.10 -6.82 0.12
CA GLU A 79 6.74 -7.58 1.31
C GLU A 79 5.22 -7.48 1.49
N ILE A 80 4.54 -8.60 1.74
CA ILE A 80 3.10 -8.59 2.03
C ILE A 80 2.91 -8.11 3.47
N LEU A 81 2.18 -7.00 3.65
CA LEU A 81 1.78 -6.51 4.97
C LEU A 81 0.41 -7.06 5.40
N LEU A 82 -0.45 -7.34 4.42
CA LEU A 82 -1.79 -7.88 4.61
C LEU A 82 -2.23 -8.60 3.33
N GLY A 83 -2.93 -9.73 3.46
CA GLY A 83 -3.39 -10.55 2.34
C GLY A 83 -2.45 -11.74 2.08
N ASP A 84 -2.64 -12.41 0.95
CA ASP A 84 -1.95 -13.67 0.64
C ASP A 84 -1.53 -13.84 -0.83
N SER A 85 -1.78 -12.85 -1.69
CA SER A 85 -1.50 -12.92 -3.14
C SER A 85 -0.94 -11.62 -3.71
N THR A 86 0.11 -11.73 -4.52
CA THR A 86 0.66 -10.66 -5.39
C THR A 86 0.03 -10.63 -6.78
N VAL A 87 -0.80 -11.63 -7.11
CA VAL A 87 -1.47 -11.75 -8.40
C VAL A 87 -2.80 -11.02 -8.37
N THR A 88 -3.06 -10.19 -9.37
CA THR A 88 -4.29 -9.41 -9.49
C THR A 88 -4.75 -9.28 -10.94
N THR A 89 -5.98 -8.79 -11.14
CA THR A 89 -6.44 -8.30 -12.44
C THR A 89 -6.78 -6.82 -12.36
N HIS A 90 -5.98 -5.99 -13.02
CA HIS A 90 -6.22 -4.55 -13.11
C HIS A 90 -7.07 -4.21 -14.34
N GLY A 91 -8.10 -3.40 -14.13
CA GLY A 91 -8.88 -2.79 -15.21
C GLY A 91 -8.37 -1.39 -15.49
N GLU A 92 -7.99 -1.14 -16.75
CA GLU A 92 -7.64 0.20 -17.22
C GLU A 92 -8.36 0.46 -18.55
N PHE A 93 -9.12 1.55 -18.60
CA PHE A 93 -10.07 1.82 -19.67
C PHE A 93 -11.03 0.62 -19.90
N LYS A 94 -11.01 0.02 -21.08
CA LYS A 94 -11.84 -1.15 -21.45
C LYS A 94 -11.05 -2.47 -21.44
N HIS A 95 -9.82 -2.45 -20.92
CA HIS A 95 -8.93 -3.60 -20.92
C HIS A 95 -8.72 -4.14 -19.52
N ARG A 96 -8.38 -5.43 -19.44
CA ARG A 96 -8.05 -6.12 -18.20
C ARG A 96 -6.69 -6.78 -18.33
N TYR A 97 -5.84 -6.56 -17.35
CA TYR A 97 -4.47 -7.07 -17.30
C TYR A 97 -4.31 -7.94 -16.07
N ARG A 98 -3.99 -9.21 -16.28
CA ARG A 98 -3.62 -10.12 -15.18
C ARG A 98 -2.12 -10.01 -14.96
N LEU A 99 -1.73 -9.64 -13.75
CA LEU A 99 -0.35 -9.29 -13.39
C LEU A 99 0.03 -10.05 -12.12
N ASP A 100 1.31 -10.33 -11.99
CA ASP A 100 1.96 -10.73 -10.74
C ASP A 100 2.94 -9.61 -10.39
N LEU A 101 2.76 -9.01 -9.20
CA LEU A 101 3.46 -7.79 -8.78
C LEU A 101 4.78 -8.07 -8.07
#